data_AF-C6AEQ5-F1
#
_entry.id   AF-C6AEQ5-F1
#
_cell.length_a   1.000
_cell.length_b   1.000
_cell.length_c   1.000
_cell.angle_alpha   90.00
_cell.angle_beta   90.00
_cell.angle_gamma   90.00
#
_symmetry.space_group_name_H-M   'P 1'
#
loop_
_entity.id
_entity.type
_entity.pdbx_description
1 polymer ?
#
loop_
_entity_poly.entity_id
_entity_poly.type
_entity_poly.pdbx_seq_one_letter_code
_entity_poly.pdbx_strand_id
1 'polypeptide(L)'
;MNKAIIVALLVWIGFVVAGCEKTYSVAEFKKDPKLLEQWAMKCMISGSLDSQNCKNADKAYREVHARDWPGASFVHDDEKKTEDKKEEN
;
A
#
# COMPACT_ATOMS: atom_id res chain seq x y z
N MET A 1 33.19 11.90 27.52
CA MET A 1 32.68 10.64 26.95
C MET A 1 31.14 10.60 26.79
N ASN A 2 30.35 11.58 27.24
CA ASN A 2 28.89 11.61 26.97
C ASN A 2 28.48 12.20 25.61
N LYS A 3 29.37 12.98 24.98
CA LYS A 3 29.04 13.71 23.74
C LYS A 3 28.80 12.78 22.54
N ALA A 4 29.52 11.66 22.47
CA ALA A 4 29.35 10.64 21.43
C ALA A 4 28.01 9.89 21.54
N ILE A 5 27.52 9.68 22.77
CA ILE A 5 26.26 8.98 23.02
C ILE A 5 25.06 9.84 22.58
N ILE A 6 25.12 11.15 22.82
CA ILE A 6 24.07 12.10 22.40
C ILE A 6 24.00 12.20 20.87
N VAL A 7 25.14 12.22 20.19
CA VAL A 7 25.19 12.25 18.71
C VAL A 7 24.66 10.95 18.12
N ALA A 8 25.00 9.79 18.70
CA ALA A 8 24.47 8.50 18.27
C ALA A 8 22.94 8.39 18.43
N LEU A 9 22.37 8.93 19.53
CA LEU A 9 20.93 8.97 19.77
C LEU A 9 20.17 9.84 18.76
N LEU A 10 20.71 11.00 18.40
CA LEU A 10 20.09 11.90 17.42
C LEU A 10 20.12 11.32 16.00
N VAL A 11 21.20 10.63 15.63
CA VAL A 11 21.33 9.99 14.30
C VAL A 11 20.38 8.78 14.18
N TRP A 12 20.12 8.05 15.27
CA TRP A 12 19.19 6.93 15.27
C TRP A 12 17.74 7.35 15.01
N ILE A 13 17.29 8.46 15.62
CA ILE A 13 15.93 8.99 15.39
C ILE A 13 15.77 9.42 13.92
N GLY A 14 16.82 9.96 13.30
CA GLY A 14 16.82 10.29 11.87
C GLY A 14 16.85 9.06 10.94
N PHE A 15 17.52 7.98 11.35
CA PHE A 15 17.64 6.76 10.54
C PHE A 15 16.35 5.93 10.51
N VAL A 16 15.57 5.93 11.60
CA VAL A 16 14.27 5.25 11.67
C VAL A 16 13.25 5.84 10.68
N VAL A 17 13.39 7.13 10.32
CA VAL A 17 12.50 7.78 9.34
C VAL A 17 12.85 7.41 7.89
N ALA A 18 14.11 7.08 7.59
CA ALA A 18 14.54 6.73 6.23
C ALA A 18 14.20 5.28 5.82
N GLY A 19 13.87 4.40 6.78
CA GLY A 19 13.45 3.02 6.55
C GLY A 19 11.94 2.77 6.65
N CYS A 20 11.17 3.73 7.15
CA CYS A 20 9.71 3.63 7.15
C CYS A 20 9.18 4.06 5.79
N GLU A 21 9.04 3.11 4.88
CA GLU A 21 8.32 3.31 3.63
C GLU A 21 6.91 3.82 3.96
N LYS A 22 6.59 5.07 3.56
CA LYS A 22 5.32 5.71 3.89
C LYS A 22 4.17 4.80 3.48
N THR A 23 3.27 4.48 4.41
CA THR A 23 2.04 3.79 4.08
C THR A 23 1.07 4.78 3.46
N TYR A 24 0.73 4.57 2.20
CA TYR A 24 -0.26 5.35 1.46
C TYR A 24 -1.63 4.71 1.61
N SER A 25 -2.64 5.54 1.87
CA SER A 25 -4.04 5.12 1.89
C SER A 25 -4.61 4.90 0.48
N VAL A 26 -5.69 4.13 0.38
CA VAL A 26 -6.46 3.96 -0.88
C VAL A 26 -6.89 5.32 -1.46
N ALA A 27 -7.29 6.26 -0.60
CA ALA A 27 -7.71 7.59 -1.02
C ALA A 27 -6.55 8.45 -1.56
N GLU A 28 -5.34 8.31 -1.01
CA GLU A 28 -4.15 8.97 -1.56
C GLU A 28 -3.82 8.41 -2.96
N PHE A 29 -3.88 7.10 -3.13
CA PHE A 29 -3.66 6.46 -4.45
C PHE A 29 -4.68 6.90 -5.51
N LYS A 30 -5.97 6.99 -5.15
CA LYS A 30 -7.01 7.47 -6.09
C LYS A 30 -6.81 8.91 -6.53
N LYS A 31 -6.18 9.75 -5.69
CA LYS A 31 -5.94 11.16 -5.99
C LYS A 31 -4.71 11.37 -6.87
N ASP A 32 -3.75 10.44 -6.85
CA ASP A 32 -2.51 10.52 -7.61
C ASP A 32 -2.33 9.28 -8.52
N PRO A 33 -2.76 9.36 -9.79
CA PRO A 33 -2.70 8.24 -10.72
C PRO A 33 -1.26 7.81 -11.04
N LYS A 34 -0.29 8.74 -11.02
CA LYS A 34 1.12 8.37 -11.25
C LYS A 34 1.66 7.55 -10.10
N LEU A 35 1.34 7.94 -8.88
CA LEU A 35 1.71 7.18 -7.69
C LEU A 35 1.09 5.77 -7.73
N LEU A 36 -0.18 5.68 -8.10
CA LEU A 36 -0.89 4.40 -8.26
C LEU A 36 -0.23 3.50 -9.30
N GLU A 37 0.08 4.01 -10.50
CA GLU A 37 0.76 3.23 -11.55
C GLU A 37 2.16 2.75 -11.13
N GLN A 38 2.94 3.63 -10.49
CA GLN A 38 4.27 3.26 -9.99
C GLN A 38 4.20 2.14 -8.96
N TRP A 39 3.25 2.21 -8.04
CA TRP A 39 3.07 1.17 -7.04
C TRP A 39 2.51 -0.11 -7.64
N ALA A 40 1.53 -0.04 -8.55
CA ALA A 40 1.03 -1.20 -9.27
C ALA A 40 2.16 -1.93 -10.02
N MET A 41 3.01 -1.19 -10.73
CA MET A 41 4.16 -1.74 -11.43
C MET A 41 5.20 -2.32 -10.46
N LYS A 42 5.52 -1.60 -9.38
CA LYS A 42 6.46 -2.07 -8.34
C LYS A 42 5.99 -3.38 -7.70
N CYS A 43 4.70 -3.49 -7.37
CA CYS A 43 4.10 -4.68 -6.77
C CYS A 43 4.06 -5.87 -7.74
N MET A 44 3.86 -5.62 -9.04
CA MET A 44 3.98 -6.67 -10.06
C MET A 44 5.42 -7.15 -10.23
N ILE A 45 6.39 -6.23 -10.29
CA ILE A 45 7.81 -6.59 -10.49
C ILE A 45 8.38 -7.29 -9.25
N SER A 46 8.02 -6.86 -8.04
CA SER A 46 8.51 -7.48 -6.80
C SER A 46 8.00 -8.90 -6.61
N GLY A 47 6.88 -9.27 -7.25
CA GLY A 47 6.17 -10.53 -7.00
C GLY A 47 5.61 -10.64 -5.58
N SER A 48 5.68 -9.57 -4.77
CA SER A 48 5.24 -9.55 -3.37
C SER A 48 4.12 -8.54 -3.20
N LEU A 49 2.93 -9.06 -2.92
CA LEU A 49 1.71 -8.29 -2.64
C LEU A 49 1.47 -8.09 -1.14
N ASP A 50 2.37 -8.56 -0.28
CA ASP A 50 2.12 -8.59 1.17
C ASP A 50 2.23 -7.22 1.84
N SER A 51 2.94 -6.27 1.20
CA SER A 51 3.06 -4.91 1.72
C SER A 51 1.70 -4.21 1.77
N GLN A 52 1.46 -3.43 2.81
CA GLN A 52 0.21 -2.68 2.96
C GLN A 52 -0.02 -1.73 1.77
N ASN A 53 1.06 -1.17 1.22
CA ASN A 53 0.99 -0.31 0.04
C ASN A 53 0.57 -1.07 -1.22
N CYS A 54 1.03 -2.31 -1.42
CA CYS A 54 0.56 -3.12 -2.55
C CYS A 54 -0.93 -3.47 -2.43
N LYS A 55 -1.40 -3.81 -1.22
CA LYS A 55 -2.83 -4.06 -0.97
C LYS A 55 -3.67 -2.81 -1.23
N ASN A 56 -3.21 -1.66 -0.73
CA ASN A 56 -3.92 -0.39 -0.92
C ASN A 56 -3.89 0.08 -2.38
N ALA A 57 -2.78 -0.13 -3.09
CA ALA A 57 -2.65 0.19 -4.51
C ALA A 57 -3.52 -0.73 -5.38
N ASP A 58 -3.54 -2.05 -5.13
CA ASP A 58 -4.41 -3.00 -5.83
C ASP A 58 -5.89 -2.64 -5.64
N LYS A 59 -6.32 -2.39 -4.40
CA LYS A 59 -7.69 -1.94 -4.11
C LYS A 59 -8.03 -0.62 -4.82
N ALA A 60 -7.14 0.37 -4.75
CA ALA A 60 -7.34 1.64 -5.44
C ALA A 60 -7.43 1.45 -6.97
N TYR A 61 -6.58 0.62 -7.56
CA TYR A 61 -6.57 0.32 -8.98
C TYR A 61 -7.88 -0.33 -9.42
N ARG A 62 -8.34 -1.35 -8.69
CA ARG A 62 -9.64 -2.01 -8.94
C ARG A 62 -10.79 -1.03 -8.86
N GLU A 63 -10.84 -0.18 -7.83
CA GLU A 63 -11.93 0.79 -7.65
C GLU A 63 -11.94 1.90 -8.72
N VAL A 64 -10.76 2.32 -9.22
CA VAL A 64 -10.64 3.29 -10.32
C VAL A 64 -11.08 2.66 -11.65
N HIS A 65 -10.68 1.42 -11.92
CA HIS A 65 -10.93 0.72 -13.18
C HIS A 65 -12.13 -0.22 -13.16
N ALA A 66 -12.92 -0.23 -12.08
CA ALA A 66 -14.06 -1.13 -11.89
C ALA A 66 -15.10 -1.03 -13.02
N ARG A 67 -15.17 0.11 -13.71
CA ARG A 67 -16.10 0.34 -14.82
C ARG A 67 -15.45 0.20 -16.20
N ASP A 68 -14.13 0.07 -16.27
CA ASP A 68 -13.39 0.05 -17.52
C ASP A 68 -13.33 -1.37 -18.13
N TRP A 69 -13.59 -2.42 -17.33
CA TRP A 69 -13.47 -3.81 -17.78
C TRP A 69 -14.72 -4.65 -17.47
N PRO A 70 -15.32 -5.34 -18.47
CA PRO A 70 -16.52 -6.18 -18.28
C PRO A 70 -16.34 -7.32 -17.26
N GLY A 71 -15.11 -7.70 -16.93
CA GLY A 71 -14.79 -8.72 -15.93
C GLY A 71 -14.58 -8.20 -14.50
N ALA A 72 -14.69 -6.88 -14.26
CA ALA A 72 -14.51 -6.30 -12.92
C ALA A 72 -15.59 -6.70 -11.91
N SER A 73 -16.80 -7.03 -12.39
CA SER A 73 -17.91 -7.52 -11.56
C SER A 73 -17.61 -8.87 -10.90
N PHE A 74 -16.91 -9.79 -11.59
CA PHE A 74 -16.53 -11.09 -11.04
C PHE A 74 -15.57 -10.94 -9.85
N VAL A 75 -14.61 -10.02 -9.98
CA VAL A 75 -13.65 -9.68 -8.92
C VAL A 75 -14.34 -9.04 -7.71
N HIS A 76 -15.31 -8.15 -7.93
CA HIS A 76 -16.03 -7.50 -6.84
C HIS A 76 -16.86 -8.47 -5.99
N ASP A 77 -17.48 -9.47 -6.61
CA ASP A 77 -18.25 -10.50 -5.90
C ASP A 77 -17.34 -11.36 -4.98
N ASP A 78 -16.14 -11.71 -5.45
CA ASP A 78 -15.17 -12.46 -4.66
C ASP A 78 -14.58 -11.65 -3.49
N GLU A 79 -14.34 -10.34 -3.69
CA GLU A 79 -13.84 -9.45 -2.64
C GLU A 79 -14.89 -9.27 -1.53
N LYS A 80 -16.16 -9.01 -1.89
CA LYS A 80 -17.26 -8.87 -0.93
C LYS A 80 -17.46 -10.14 -0.10
N LYS A 81 -17.46 -11.30 -0.75
CA LYS A 81 -17.57 -12.60 -0.07
C LYS A 81 -16.40 -12.88 0.89
N THR A 82 -15.23 -12.30 0.63
CA THR A 82 -14.05 -12.42 1.49
C THR A 82 -14.09 -11.45 2.67
N GLU A 83 -14.59 -10.23 2.47
CA GLU A 83 -14.82 -9.26 3.55
C GLU A 83 -15.89 -9.76 4.52
N ASP A 84 -17.03 -10.25 4.02
CA ASP A 84 -18.12 -10.80 4.85
C ASP A 84 -17.64 -11.95 5.76
N LYS A 85 -16.78 -12.83 5.24
CA LYS A 85 -16.19 -13.94 6.02
C LYS A 85 -15.20 -13.49 7.11
N LYS A 86 -14.58 -12.32 6.96
CA LYS A 86 -13.65 -11.78 7.96
C LYS A 86 -14.38 -11.08 9.10
N GLU A 87 -15.56 -10.50 8.86
CA GLU A 87 -16.38 -9.87 9.90
C GLU A 87 -17.16 -10.90 10.75
N GLU A 88 -17.36 -12.11 10.23
CA GLU A 88 -18.06 -13.20 10.91
C GLU A 88 -17.16 -14.05 11.85
N ASN A 89 -15.86 -13.73 11.98
CA ASN A 89 -14.91 -14.39 12.89
C ASN A 89 -14.41 -13.46 14.01
#